data_AF-A0A3A1YJA0-F1
#
_entry.id   AF-A0A3A1YJA0-F1
#
_cell.length_a   1.000
_cell.length_b   1.000
_cell.length_c   1.000
_cell.angle_alpha   90.00
_cell.angle_beta   90.00
_cell.angle_gamma   90.00
#
_symmetry.space_group_name_H-M   'P 1'
#
loop_
_entity.id
_entity.type
_entity.pdbx_description
1 polymer ?
#
loop_
_entity_poly.entity_id
_entity_poly.type
_entity_poly.pdbx_seq_one_letter_code
_entity_poly.pdbx_strand_id
1 'polypeptide(L)'
;MLWQAVYRNFLETLATIEKQRYQWSCSDYWKSYSEVIPSEKHMESKTETFTEEGYNSRIRHHLARFKRKGKCYSKSKTMLENSLKLLFLKLNNQLNI
;
A
#
# COMPACT_ATOMS: atom_id res chain seq x y z
N MET A 1 -2.39 17.00 18.95
CA MET A 1 -1.70 17.68 17.83
C MET A 1 -1.05 16.72 16.82
N LEU A 2 -0.61 15.51 17.21
CA LEU A 2 -0.18 14.45 16.26
C LEU A 2 -1.36 13.68 15.64
N TRP A 3 -2.38 13.36 16.44
CA TRP A 3 -3.57 12.62 16.00
C TRP A 3 -4.33 13.28 14.84
N GLN A 4 -4.49 14.60 14.87
CA GLN A 4 -5.17 15.32 13.79
C GLN A 4 -4.37 15.32 12.47
N ALA A 5 -3.04 15.28 12.53
CA ALA A 5 -2.21 15.22 11.34
C ALA A 5 -2.19 13.81 10.73
N VAL A 6 -2.12 12.78 11.57
CA VAL A 6 -2.23 11.37 11.15
C VAL A 6 -3.61 11.12 10.52
N TYR A 7 -4.67 11.59 11.17
CA TYR A 7 -6.04 11.44 10.68
C TYR A 7 -6.27 12.19 9.36
N ARG A 8 -5.74 13.41 9.22
CA ARG A 8 -5.78 14.15 7.94
C ARG A 8 -5.08 13.40 6.81
N ASN A 9 -3.85 12.93 7.03
CA ASN A 9 -3.12 12.16 6.02
C ASN A 9 -3.86 10.88 5.62
N PHE A 10 -4.50 10.22 6.59
CA PHE A 10 -5.32 9.04 6.35
C PHE A 10 -6.52 9.37 5.44
N LEU A 11 -7.28 10.42 5.76
CA LEU A 11 -8.41 10.88 4.94
C LEU A 11 -8.00 11.31 3.53
N GLU A 12 -6.88 12.03 3.39
CA GLU A 12 -6.34 12.43 2.08
C GLU A 12 -5.93 11.21 1.23
N THR A 13 -5.35 10.19 1.87
CA THR A 13 -4.99 8.94 1.21
C THR A 13 -6.24 8.21 0.73
N LEU A 14 -7.29 8.16 1.55
CA LEU A 14 -8.56 7.53 1.19
C LEU A 14 -9.29 8.27 0.08
N ALA A 15 -9.35 9.60 0.12
CA ALA A 15 -9.91 10.40 -0.98
C ALA A 15 -9.14 10.18 -2.30
N THR A 16 -7.83 9.93 -2.21
CA THR A 16 -7.01 9.57 -3.37
C THR A 16 -7.31 8.15 -3.85
N ILE A 17 -7.50 7.20 -2.94
CA ILE A 17 -7.87 5.81 -3.24
C ILE A 17 -9.29 5.76 -3.83
N GLU A 18 -10.27 6.51 -3.33
CA GLU A 18 -11.63 6.61 -3.90
C GLU A 18 -11.66 7.18 -5.32
N LYS A 19 -10.72 8.06 -5.66
CA LYS A 19 -10.52 8.48 -7.05
C LYS A 19 -9.99 7.36 -7.95
N GLN A 20 -9.31 6.37 -7.38
CA GLN A 20 -8.96 5.15 -8.10
C GLN A 20 -10.20 4.25 -8.14
N ARG A 21 -10.51 3.67 -9.29
CA ARG A 21 -11.69 2.81 -9.50
C ARG A 21 -11.50 1.44 -8.84
N TYR A 22 -11.14 1.38 -7.56
CA TYR A 22 -11.03 0.13 -6.83
C TYR A 22 -12.45 -0.42 -6.57
N GLN A 23 -12.59 -1.73 -6.73
CA GLN A 23 -13.89 -2.39 -6.61
C GLN A 23 -14.13 -2.92 -5.18
N TRP A 24 -13.06 -3.35 -4.50
CA TRP A 24 -13.09 -3.89 -3.14
C TRP A 24 -11.78 -3.59 -2.41
N SER A 25 -11.85 -3.40 -1.09
CA SER A 25 -10.70 -3.22 -0.19
C SER A 25 -10.77 -4.23 0.94
N CYS A 26 -9.63 -4.85 1.26
CA CYS A 26 -9.51 -5.73 2.42
C CYS A 26 -8.80 -5.00 3.56
N SER A 27 -9.22 -5.24 4.81
CA SER A 27 -8.46 -4.80 5.97
C SER A 27 -8.50 -5.83 7.10
N ASP A 28 -7.73 -5.57 8.14
CA ASP A 28 -7.90 -6.24 9.41
C ASP A 28 -9.19 -5.77 10.11
N TYR A 29 -9.49 -6.37 11.25
CA TYR A 29 -10.66 -6.06 12.08
C TYR A 29 -10.48 -4.79 12.92
N TRP A 30 -9.61 -3.86 12.50
CA TRP A 30 -9.42 -2.62 13.23
C TRP A 30 -10.58 -1.65 12.97
N LYS A 31 -11.27 -1.26 14.05
CA LYS A 31 -12.51 -0.47 14.01
C LYS A 31 -12.41 0.78 13.12
N SER A 32 -11.27 1.46 13.10
CA SER A 32 -11.11 2.68 12.29
C SER A 32 -11.22 2.45 10.78
N TYR A 33 -11.00 1.22 10.27
CA TYR A 33 -11.25 0.92 8.86
C TYR A 33 -12.75 0.81 8.57
N SER A 34 -13.49 0.10 9.43
CA SER A 34 -14.96 -0.03 9.31
C SER A 34 -15.71 1.30 9.41
N GLU A 35 -15.15 2.29 10.13
CA GLU A 35 -15.76 3.62 10.26
C GLU A 35 -15.53 4.50 9.03
N VAL A 36 -14.61 4.12 8.14
CA VAL A 36 -14.11 5.01 7.09
C VAL A 36 -14.25 4.41 5.69
N ILE A 37 -14.13 3.10 5.53
CA ILE A 37 -14.35 2.42 4.26
C ILE A 37 -15.83 2.06 4.16
N PRO A 38 -16.53 2.41 3.06
CA PRO A 38 -17.93 2.02 2.88
C PRO A 38 -18.09 0.51 2.96
N SER A 39 -19.07 0.05 3.75
CA SER A 39 -19.32 -1.40 3.97
C SER A 39 -19.56 -2.17 2.67
N GLU A 40 -20.11 -1.53 1.64
CA GLU A 40 -20.30 -2.11 0.31
C GLU A 40 -19.01 -2.45 -0.42
N LYS A 41 -17.87 -1.88 -0.01
CA LYS A 41 -16.54 -2.07 -0.62
C LYS A 41 -15.52 -2.62 0.36
N HIS A 42 -15.93 -2.95 1.58
CA HIS A 42 -15.04 -3.33 2.66
C HIS A 42 -15.20 -4.80 3.01
N MET A 43 -14.11 -5.55 2.94
CA MET A 43 -14.04 -6.92 3.41
C MET A 43 -13.03 -7.02 4.55
N GLU A 44 -13.49 -7.43 5.74
CA GLU A 44 -12.61 -7.64 6.89
C GLU A 44 -12.17 -9.10 6.93
N SER A 45 -10.88 -9.35 6.75
CA SER A 45 -10.34 -10.70 6.83
C SER A 45 -8.85 -10.76 7.15
N LYS A 46 -8.48 -11.75 7.96
CA LYS A 46 -7.09 -12.08 8.29
C LYS A 46 -6.35 -12.82 7.17
N THR A 47 -7.06 -13.52 6.29
CA THR A 47 -6.45 -14.36 5.26
C THR A 47 -5.87 -13.50 4.12
N GLU A 48 -6.62 -12.48 3.72
CA GLU A 48 -6.26 -11.55 2.66
C GLU A 48 -5.13 -10.60 3.11
N THR A 49 -5.17 -10.17 4.37
CA THR A 49 -4.11 -9.34 4.97
C THR A 49 -2.76 -10.07 5.05
N PHE A 50 -2.72 -11.39 5.23
CA PHE A 50 -1.47 -12.16 5.14
C PHE A 50 -0.77 -12.00 3.78
N THR A 51 -1.54 -11.95 2.69
CA THR A 51 -0.99 -11.76 1.34
C THR A 51 -0.41 -10.36 1.19
N GLU A 52 -1.13 -9.34 1.65
CA GLU A 52 -0.67 -7.94 1.61
C GLU A 52 0.61 -7.74 2.44
N GLU A 53 0.67 -8.31 3.64
CA GLU A 53 1.85 -8.32 4.50
C GLU A 53 3.04 -9.01 3.82
N GLY A 54 2.79 -10.13 3.14
CA GLY A 54 3.78 -10.84 2.34
C GLY A 54 4.36 -9.97 1.22
N TYR A 55 3.51 -9.26 0.47
CA TYR A 55 3.95 -8.30 -0.56
C TYR A 55 4.74 -7.14 0.04
N ASN A 56 4.27 -6.55 1.14
CA ASN A 56 4.97 -5.48 1.84
C ASN A 56 6.36 -5.92 2.33
N SER A 57 6.47 -7.17 2.79
CA SER A 57 7.75 -7.78 3.15
C SER A 57 8.67 -7.90 1.93
N ARG A 58 8.16 -8.43 0.80
CA ARG A 58 8.93 -8.54 -0.46
C ARG A 58 9.40 -7.19 -0.99
N ILE A 59 8.55 -6.15 -0.94
CA ILE A 59 8.94 -4.78 -1.32
C ILE A 59 10.12 -4.31 -0.47
N ARG A 60 10.05 -4.44 0.86
CA ARG A 60 11.14 -4.04 1.75
C ARG A 60 12.40 -4.90 1.60
N HIS A 61 12.25 -6.15 1.20
CA HIS A 61 13.34 -7.08 0.94
C HIS A 61 14.11 -6.69 -0.33
N HIS A 62 13.40 -6.53 -1.46
CA HIS A 62 14.03 -6.26 -2.76
C HIS A 62 14.41 -4.79 -2.95
N LEU A 63 13.62 -3.87 -2.40
CA LEU A 63 13.81 -2.44 -2.58
C LEU A 63 14.26 -1.81 -1.26
N ALA A 64 15.58 -1.84 -1.02
CA ALA A 64 16.22 -1.29 0.19
C ALA A 64 15.80 0.15 0.54
N ARG A 65 15.39 0.92 -0.47
CA ARG A 65 14.87 2.28 -0.32
C ARG A 65 13.60 2.40 0.52
N PHE A 66 12.74 1.38 0.49
CA PHE A 66 11.53 1.33 1.32
C PHE A 66 11.83 0.84 2.74
N LYS A 67 13.06 0.36 3.00
CA LYS A 67 13.53 -0.06 4.32
C LYS A 67 14.22 1.08 5.09
N ARG A 68 15.05 1.90 4.44
CA ARG A 68 15.88 2.93 5.12
C ARG A 68 15.76 4.31 4.48
N LYS A 69 14.89 5.15 5.04
CA LYS A 69 14.63 6.53 4.56
C LYS A 69 15.88 7.42 4.53
N GLY A 70 16.85 7.23 5.43
CA GLY A 70 18.01 8.11 5.55
C GLY A 70 19.22 7.78 4.66
N LYS A 71 19.35 6.53 4.18
CA LYS A 71 20.55 6.08 3.44
C LYS A 71 20.27 5.73 1.98
N CYS A 72 19.08 5.21 1.69
CA CYS A 72 18.70 4.81 0.34
C CYS A 72 17.39 5.50 0.00
N TYR A 73 17.46 6.66 -0.65
CA TYR A 73 16.27 7.41 -1.06
C TYR A 73 16.26 7.63 -2.58
N SER A 74 15.08 7.85 -3.15
CA SER A 74 14.93 8.29 -4.54
C SER A 74 14.93 9.80 -4.61
N LYS A 75 15.62 10.36 -5.59
CA LYS A 75 15.43 11.75 -6.01
C LYS A 75 14.37 11.88 -7.11
N SER A 76 14.05 10.78 -7.80
CA SER A 76 13.03 10.76 -8.87
C SER A 76 11.84 9.90 -8.46
N LYS A 77 10.64 10.47 -8.56
CA LYS A 77 9.36 9.78 -8.38
C LYS A 77 9.14 8.73 -9.47
N THR A 78 9.44 9.08 -10.73
CA THR A 78 9.34 8.16 -11.88
C THR A 78 10.19 6.91 -11.70
N MET A 79 11.42 7.05 -11.19
CA MET A 79 12.27 5.88 -10.91
C MET A 79 11.72 4.99 -9.80
N LEU A 80 11.03 5.59 -8.81
CA LEU A 80 10.38 4.84 -7.74
C LEU A 80 9.20 4.03 -8.27
N GLU A 81 8.37 4.65 -9.11
CA GLU A 81 7.25 3.99 -9.79
C GLU A 81 7.73 2.86 -10.71
N ASN A 82 8.77 3.09 -11.52
CA ASN A 82 9.33 2.08 -12.42
C ASN A 82 9.94 0.90 -11.65
N SER A 83 10.62 1.15 -10.53
CA SER A 83 11.18 0.09 -9.69
C SER A 83 10.09 -0.80 -9.09
N LEU A 84 8.99 -0.20 -8.63
CA LEU A 84 7.84 -0.95 -8.12
C LEU A 84 7.16 -1.75 -9.24
N LYS A 85 6.92 -1.14 -10.40
CA LYS A 85 6.35 -1.83 -11.57
C LYS A 85 7.20 -3.04 -11.98
N LEU A 86 8.52 -2.88 -12.05
CA LEU A 86 9.44 -3.96 -12.40
C LEU A 86 9.35 -5.11 -11.37
N LEU A 87 9.34 -4.78 -10.08
CA LEU A 87 9.20 -5.79 -9.02
C LEU A 87 7.86 -6.54 -9.15
N PHE A 88 6.74 -5.83 -9.32
CA PHE A 88 5.44 -6.47 -9.43
C PHE A 88 5.31 -7.34 -10.68
N LEU A 89 5.79 -6.87 -11.82
CA LEU A 89 5.84 -7.67 -13.05
C LEU A 89 6.68 -8.95 -12.85
N LYS A 90 7.79 -8.90 -12.08
CA LYS A 90 8.58 -10.10 -11.76
C LYS A 90 7.84 -11.03 -10.81
N LEU A 91 7.22 -10.51 -9.76
CA LEU A 91 6.45 -11.31 -8.79
C LEU A 91 5.22 -11.97 -9.44
N ASN A 92 4.66 -11.34 -10.48
CA ASN A 92 3.54 -11.88 -11.27
C ASN A 92 3.99 -12.79 -12.42
N ASN A 93 5.29 -13.09 -12.55
CA ASN A 93 5.87 -13.87 -13.65
C ASN A 93 5.59 -13.28 -15.05
N GLN A 94 5.40 -11.97 -15.13
CA GLN A 94 5.15 -11.22 -16.38
C GLN A 94 6.43 -10.64 -16.98
N LEU A 95 7.57 -10.76 -16.27
CA LEU A 95 8.90 -10.40 -16.75
C LEU A 95 9.71 -11.66 -17.02
N ASN A 96 9.99 -11.88 -18.30
CA ASN A 96 10.90 -12.92 -18.77
C ASN A 96 12.29 -12.29 -19.01
N ILE A 97 12.96 -12.03 -17.89
CA ILE A 97 14.34 -11.56 -17.77
C ILE A 97 15.05 -12.37 -16.69
#